data_AF-A0A537WGX3-F1
#
_entry.id   AF-A0A537WGX3-F1
#
_cell.length_a   1.000
_cell.length_b   1.000
_cell.length_c   1.000
_cell.angle_alpha   90.00
_cell.angle_beta   90.00
_cell.angle_gamma   90.00
#
_symmetry.space_group_name_H-M   'P 1'
#
loop_
_entity.id
_entity.type
_entity.pdbx_description
1 polymer ?
#
loop_
_entity_poly.entity_id
_entity_poly.type
_entity_poly.pdbx_seq_one_letter_code
_entity_poly.pdbx_strand_id
1 'polypeptide(L)'
;TEMGIDGITVSPGYAYERAPDQAHFLSRRRTKELFREIFKRQNGSRWSFNQSSLFLDFLAGNQTYHCTPWGNPTRNYFGWQRPCYLLGEGYTKSFKELMEETDWDSYGTGNYEKCAQCMVHSGYEATAVVDSVHHPLKAAMVSLRGLRTTGEMAPEIPLDRQRPAEYVFSRHVEEAMQRLNRGSDRSKREPQRAGGAG
;
A
#
# COMPACT_ATOMS: atom_id res chain seq x y z
N THR A 1 21.29 -13.22 11.15
CA THR A 1 21.02 -12.18 12.16
C THR A 1 21.21 -12.78 13.54
N GLU A 2 21.47 -12.01 14.59
CA GLU A 2 21.67 -12.54 15.96
C GLU A 2 20.43 -13.28 16.49
N MET A 3 19.24 -12.94 15.97
CA MET A 3 17.96 -13.58 16.28
C MET A 3 17.59 -14.76 15.36
N GLY A 4 18.45 -15.15 14.41
CA GLY A 4 18.19 -16.28 13.50
C GLY A 4 17.10 -16.05 12.44
N ILE A 5 16.67 -14.81 12.20
CA ILE A 5 15.71 -14.45 11.14
C ILE A 5 16.40 -14.25 9.79
N ASP A 6 15.74 -14.64 8.70
CA ASP A 6 16.24 -14.54 7.32
C ASP A 6 16.33 -13.09 6.82
N GLY A 7 15.45 -12.22 7.32
CA GLY A 7 15.46 -10.81 7.01
C GLY A 7 14.28 -10.06 7.60
N ILE A 8 14.33 -8.73 7.47
CA ILE A 8 13.27 -7.81 7.90
C ILE A 8 12.62 -7.16 6.69
N THR A 9 11.34 -6.85 6.82
CA THR A 9 10.60 -6.02 5.87
C THR A 9 10.31 -4.69 6.55
N VAL A 10 10.79 -3.59 5.98
CA VAL A 10 10.60 -2.25 6.53
C VAL A 10 9.83 -1.38 5.57
N SER A 11 8.90 -0.58 6.08
CA SER A 11 8.10 0.30 5.24
C SER A 11 7.98 1.65 5.90
N PRO A 12 8.01 2.75 5.12
CA PRO A 12 7.59 4.05 5.61
C PRO A 12 6.21 3.97 6.25
N GLY A 13 6.02 4.73 7.34
CA GLY A 13 4.70 4.98 7.88
C GLY A 13 3.83 5.70 6.85
N TYR A 14 2.55 5.33 6.81
CA TYR A 14 1.55 5.93 5.93
C TYR A 14 0.50 6.66 6.76
N ALA A 15 0.06 7.81 6.28
CA ALA A 15 -1.02 8.60 6.88
C ALA A 15 -2.37 7.91 6.67
N TYR A 16 -2.77 7.06 7.63
CA TYR A 16 -4.10 6.48 7.61
C TYR A 16 -5.12 7.50 8.11
N GLU A 17 -6.27 7.57 7.45
CA GLU A 17 -7.34 8.56 7.66
C GLU A 17 -7.83 8.67 9.12
N ARG A 18 -7.74 7.57 9.88
CA ARG A 18 -8.15 7.51 11.29
C ARG A 18 -7.04 7.75 12.29
N ALA A 19 -5.84 8.09 11.84
CA ALA A 19 -4.79 8.40 12.79
C ALA A 19 -5.24 9.63 13.57
N PRO A 20 -5.31 9.57 14.91
CA PRO A 20 -5.71 10.71 15.73
C PRO A 20 -4.75 11.89 15.54
N ASP A 21 -3.53 11.59 15.11
CA ASP A 21 -2.49 12.55 14.77
C ASP A 21 -2.18 12.51 13.27
N GLN A 22 -2.78 13.44 12.53
CA GLN A 22 -2.49 13.65 11.11
C GLN A 22 -1.28 14.58 10.88
N ALA A 23 -0.84 15.31 11.92
CA ALA A 23 0.12 16.40 11.77
C ALA A 23 1.58 15.92 11.73
N HIS A 24 1.87 14.74 12.28
CA HIS A 24 3.24 14.23 12.41
C HIS A 24 3.65 13.20 11.34
N PHE A 25 2.85 12.99 10.30
CA PHE A 25 3.30 12.16 9.17
C PHE A 25 4.43 12.84 8.39
N LEU A 26 5.48 12.07 8.12
CA LEU A 26 6.62 12.54 7.37
C LEU A 26 6.23 12.82 5.92
N SER A 27 6.68 13.95 5.38
CA SER A 27 6.67 14.16 3.94
C SER A 27 7.61 13.16 3.25
N ARG A 28 7.38 12.86 1.97
CA ARG A 28 8.23 11.94 1.17
C ARG A 28 9.71 12.26 1.28
N ARG A 29 10.05 13.56 1.21
CA ARG A 29 11.43 14.02 1.35
C ARG A 29 12.00 13.68 2.74
N ARG A 30 11.27 13.97 3.82
CA ARG A 30 11.71 13.64 5.20
C ARG A 30 11.82 12.13 5.41
N THR A 31 10.91 11.35 4.83
CA THR A 31 10.99 9.88 4.82
C THR A 31 12.28 9.42 4.13
N LYS A 32 12.60 9.93 2.95
CA LYS A 32 13.84 9.60 2.23
C LYS A 32 15.10 9.97 3.03
N GLU A 33 15.10 11.15 3.65
CA GLU A 33 16.19 11.57 4.55
C GLU A 33 16.37 10.61 5.71
N LEU A 34 15.27 10.22 6.38
CA LEU A 34 15.31 9.24 7.47
C LEU A 34 15.90 7.91 7.01
N PHE A 35 15.42 7.36 5.89
CA PHE A 35 15.95 6.09 5.37
C PHE A 35 17.43 6.17 4.97
N ARG A 36 17.88 7.30 4.41
CA ARG A 36 19.32 7.51 4.14
C ARG A 36 20.14 7.49 5.43
N GLU A 37 19.67 8.13 6.50
CA GLU A 37 20.36 8.09 7.80
C GLU A 37 20.35 6.68 8.42
N ILE A 38 19.26 5.93 8.26
CA ILE A 38 19.19 4.51 8.66
C ILE A 38 20.21 3.68 7.88
N PHE A 39 20.26 3.81 6.55
CA PHE A 39 21.18 3.05 5.70
C PHE A 39 22.65 3.45 5.90
N LYS A 40 22.97 4.71 6.23
CA LYS A 40 24.34 5.10 6.61
C LYS A 40 24.84 4.36 7.85
N ARG A 41 23.96 4.15 8.82
CA ARG A 41 24.28 3.43 10.07
C ARG A 41 24.44 1.92 9.87
N GLN A 42 23.97 1.40 8.74
CA GLN A 42 24.15 0.00 8.35
C GLN A 42 25.60 -0.33 7.96
N ASN A 43 26.50 0.67 7.80
CA ASN A 43 27.90 0.49 7.43
C ASN A 43 28.74 -0.13 8.57
N GLY A 44 28.34 -1.32 9.02
CA GLY A 44 28.81 -2.04 10.19
C GLY A 44 27.82 -3.11 10.70
N SER A 45 26.52 -3.02 10.39
CA SER A 45 25.49 -4.01 10.79
C SER A 45 24.97 -4.81 9.59
N ARG A 46 24.95 -6.15 9.69
CA ARG A 46 24.46 -7.06 8.64
C ARG A 46 22.94 -7.18 8.68
N TRP A 47 22.22 -6.08 8.54
CA TRP A 47 20.76 -6.15 8.36
C TRP A 47 20.45 -6.82 7.02
N SER A 48 19.70 -7.90 7.08
CA SER A 48 19.17 -8.60 5.90
C SER A 48 17.76 -8.07 5.65
N PHE A 49 17.50 -7.55 4.46
CA PHE A 49 16.18 -7.07 4.06
C PHE A 49 15.54 -8.04 3.08
N ASN A 50 14.24 -8.29 3.22
CA ASN A 50 13.48 -9.14 2.30
C ASN A 50 13.01 -8.40 1.03
N GLN A 51 13.43 -7.13 0.88
CA GLN A 51 12.91 -6.21 -0.11
C GLN A 51 13.87 -6.09 -1.28
N SER A 52 13.35 -5.78 -2.46
CA SER A 52 14.19 -5.59 -3.65
C SER A 52 15.17 -4.43 -3.45
N SER A 53 16.35 -4.56 -4.06
CA SER A 53 17.37 -3.52 -3.99
C SER A 53 16.87 -2.19 -4.55
N LEU A 54 16.03 -2.22 -5.59
CA LEU A 54 15.43 -1.02 -6.16
C LEU A 54 14.36 -0.38 -5.26
N PHE A 55 13.63 -1.15 -4.45
CA PHE A 55 12.73 -0.56 -3.46
C PHE A 55 13.52 0.17 -2.36
N LEU A 56 14.61 -0.44 -1.87
CA LEU A 56 15.49 0.20 -0.89
C LEU A 56 16.17 1.46 -1.48
N ASP A 57 16.53 1.42 -2.77
CA ASP A 57 17.09 2.56 -3.49
C ASP A 57 16.08 3.71 -3.69
N PHE A 58 14.80 3.36 -3.90
CA PHE A 58 13.69 4.30 -3.85
C PHE A 58 13.53 4.95 -2.47
N LEU A 59 13.61 4.16 -1.40
CA LEU A 59 13.59 4.68 -0.02
C LEU A 59 14.79 5.58 0.29
N ALA A 60 15.96 5.31 -0.31
CA ALA A 60 17.13 6.18 -0.23
C ALA A 60 17.01 7.47 -1.09
N GLY A 61 15.91 7.60 -1.85
CA GLY A 61 15.61 8.76 -2.67
C GLY A 61 16.34 8.81 -4.01
N ASN A 62 16.85 7.67 -4.48
CA ASN A 62 17.58 7.58 -5.76
C ASN A 62 16.67 7.23 -6.94
N GLN A 63 15.43 6.83 -6.67
CA GLN A 63 14.43 6.50 -7.69
C GLN A 63 13.18 7.38 -7.53
N THR A 64 12.52 7.63 -8.65
CA THR A 64 11.20 8.25 -8.71
C THR A 64 10.22 7.21 -9.25
N TYR A 65 9.34 6.72 -8.39
CA TYR A 65 8.35 5.70 -8.73
C TYR A 65 6.93 6.22 -8.54
N HIS A 66 6.06 5.81 -9.45
CA HIS A 66 4.60 5.83 -9.26
C HIS A 66 4.18 4.53 -8.59
N CYS A 67 3.16 4.59 -7.74
CA CYS A 67 2.67 3.41 -7.03
C CYS A 67 2.03 2.43 -8.02
N THR A 68 2.21 1.13 -7.81
CA THR A 68 1.41 0.08 -8.43
C THR A 68 0.30 -0.34 -7.46
N PRO A 69 -0.87 0.36 -7.42
CA PRO A 69 -1.88 0.19 -6.36
C PRO A 69 -2.51 -1.21 -6.32
N TRP A 70 -2.52 -1.93 -7.44
CA TRP A 70 -3.01 -3.30 -7.58
C TRP A 70 -1.97 -4.37 -7.19
N GLY A 71 -0.74 -3.98 -6.82
CA GLY A 71 0.36 -4.91 -6.53
C GLY A 71 0.14 -5.84 -5.32
N ASN A 72 -0.78 -5.46 -4.42
CA ASN A 72 -1.18 -6.27 -3.28
C ASN A 72 -2.72 -6.25 -3.12
N PRO A 73 -3.45 -7.05 -3.92
CA PRO A 73 -4.90 -7.09 -3.86
C PRO A 73 -5.36 -7.74 -2.55
N THR A 74 -6.39 -7.17 -1.92
CA THR A 74 -6.86 -7.62 -0.61
C THR A 74 -8.31 -8.07 -0.68
N ARG A 75 -8.58 -9.28 -0.19
CA ARG A 75 -9.94 -9.81 0.00
C ARG A 75 -10.24 -9.93 1.48
N ASN A 76 -11.37 -9.37 1.90
CA ASN A 76 -11.87 -9.49 3.26
C ASN A 76 -13.37 -9.87 3.25
N TYR A 77 -14.01 -9.82 4.42
CA TYR A 77 -15.42 -10.16 4.57
C TYR A 77 -16.37 -9.37 3.65
N PHE A 78 -16.04 -8.11 3.34
CA PHE A 78 -16.85 -7.26 2.48
C PHE A 78 -16.66 -7.55 0.98
N GLY A 79 -15.62 -8.30 0.60
CA GLY A 79 -15.28 -8.62 -0.78
C GLY A 79 -13.82 -8.30 -1.11
N TRP A 80 -13.54 -8.11 -2.40
CA TRP A 80 -12.26 -7.59 -2.88
C TRP A 80 -12.21 -6.07 -2.69
N GLN A 81 -11.25 -5.59 -1.92
CA GLN A 81 -11.13 -4.18 -1.57
C GLN A 81 -10.51 -3.38 -2.73
N ARG A 82 -11.13 -2.24 -3.07
CA ARG A 82 -10.61 -1.26 -4.04
C ARG A 82 -10.36 0.11 -3.38
N PRO A 83 -9.41 0.92 -3.87
CA PRO A 83 -8.39 0.54 -4.85
C PRO A 83 -7.33 -0.40 -4.26
N CYS A 84 -6.90 -0.16 -3.02
CA CYS A 84 -5.78 -0.88 -2.41
C CYS A 84 -6.09 -1.19 -0.94
N TYR A 85 -5.25 -2.04 -0.34
CA TYR A 85 -5.45 -2.54 1.03
C TYR A 85 -5.51 -1.44 2.10
N LEU A 86 -4.93 -0.26 1.84
CA LEU A 86 -4.90 0.86 2.79
C LEU A 86 -6.10 1.80 2.68
N LEU A 87 -6.51 2.14 1.46
CA LEU A 87 -7.54 3.16 1.24
C LEU A 87 -8.95 2.61 1.47
N GLY A 88 -9.25 1.43 0.90
CA GLY A 88 -10.53 0.75 1.13
C GLY A 88 -11.76 1.61 0.85
N GLU A 89 -11.82 2.21 -0.34
CA GLU A 89 -12.89 3.13 -0.77
C GLU A 89 -14.05 2.39 -1.45
N GLY A 90 -13.99 1.06 -1.53
CA GLY A 90 -15.12 0.23 -1.93
C GLY A 90 -14.75 -1.25 -1.98
N TYR A 91 -15.74 -2.06 -2.36
CA TYR A 91 -15.59 -3.51 -2.48
C TYR A 91 -16.25 -4.04 -3.75
N THR A 92 -15.63 -5.03 -4.37
CA THR A 92 -16.17 -5.79 -5.51
C THR A 92 -16.34 -7.27 -5.13
N LYS A 93 -17.17 -7.99 -5.87
CA LYS A 93 -17.50 -9.40 -5.56
C LYS A 93 -16.43 -10.36 -6.09
N SER A 94 -15.79 -10.01 -7.19
CA SER A 94 -14.78 -10.83 -7.84
C SER A 94 -13.46 -10.09 -8.06
N PHE A 95 -12.38 -10.85 -8.18
CA PHE A 95 -11.07 -10.29 -8.52
C PHE A 95 -11.09 -9.65 -9.91
N LYS A 96 -11.86 -10.22 -10.84
CA LYS A 96 -12.03 -9.67 -12.19
C LYS A 96 -12.62 -8.27 -12.15
N GLU A 97 -13.71 -8.07 -11.41
CA GLU A 97 -14.30 -6.74 -11.18
C GLU A 97 -13.30 -5.77 -10.53
N LEU A 98 -12.51 -6.23 -9.54
CA LEU A 98 -11.47 -5.39 -8.95
C LEU A 98 -10.49 -4.89 -10.02
N MET A 99 -10.00 -5.77 -10.88
CA MET A 99 -8.98 -5.44 -11.86
C MET A 99 -9.52 -4.60 -13.03
N GLU A 100 -10.73 -4.90 -13.51
CA GLU A 100 -11.28 -4.29 -14.73
C GLU A 100 -12.11 -3.03 -14.47
N GLU A 101 -12.78 -2.91 -13.31
CA GLU A 101 -13.70 -1.79 -13.03
C GLU A 101 -13.12 -0.74 -12.09
N THR A 102 -11.93 -0.97 -11.51
CA THR A 102 -11.26 0.03 -10.68
C THR A 102 -10.50 1.00 -11.59
N ASP A 103 -10.78 2.30 -11.45
CA ASP A 103 -10.02 3.36 -12.11
C ASP A 103 -8.64 3.53 -11.44
N TRP A 104 -7.70 2.66 -11.81
CA TRP A 104 -6.36 2.61 -11.23
C TRP A 104 -5.56 3.90 -11.45
N ASP A 105 -5.80 4.58 -12.57
CA ASP A 105 -5.07 5.80 -12.95
C ASP A 105 -5.43 6.98 -12.05
N SER A 106 -6.63 6.97 -11.44
CA SER A 106 -7.03 7.96 -10.43
C SER A 106 -6.32 7.84 -9.07
N TYR A 107 -5.44 6.84 -8.90
CA TYR A 107 -4.74 6.58 -7.64
C TYR A 107 -3.22 6.67 -7.78
N GLY A 108 -2.55 6.81 -6.64
CA GLY A 108 -1.10 6.93 -6.56
C GLY A 108 -0.61 8.37 -6.36
N THR A 109 0.66 8.49 -6.02
CA THR A 109 1.32 9.79 -5.80
C THR A 109 1.23 10.64 -7.07
N GLY A 110 0.86 11.92 -6.91
CA GLY A 110 0.57 12.84 -8.03
C GLY A 110 -0.86 12.78 -8.56
N ASN A 111 -1.60 11.70 -8.31
CA ASN A 111 -2.97 11.53 -8.80
C ASN A 111 -4.03 11.77 -7.72
N TYR A 112 -3.76 11.35 -6.47
CA TYR A 112 -4.73 11.43 -5.37
C TYR A 112 -4.12 12.00 -4.09
N GLU A 113 -4.82 12.94 -3.43
CA GLU A 113 -4.35 13.58 -2.19
C GLU A 113 -4.03 12.57 -1.07
N LYS A 114 -4.84 11.52 -0.88
CA LYS A 114 -4.55 10.49 0.13
C LYS A 114 -3.29 9.68 -0.18
N CYS A 115 -2.86 9.65 -1.44
CA CYS A 115 -1.64 8.98 -1.86
C CYS A 115 -0.40 9.89 -1.82
N ALA A 116 -0.55 11.20 -1.58
CA ALA A 116 0.50 12.20 -1.77
C ALA A 116 1.81 11.91 -1.04
N GLN A 117 1.73 11.35 0.17
CA GLN A 117 2.91 11.00 0.98
C GLN A 117 3.20 9.50 1.03
N CYS A 118 2.43 8.69 0.30
CA CYS A 118 2.55 7.24 0.37
C CYS A 118 3.85 6.74 -0.26
N MET A 119 4.56 5.87 0.47
CA MET A 119 5.78 5.17 0.02
C MET A 119 5.78 3.72 0.51
N VAL A 120 4.60 3.17 0.79
CA VAL A 120 4.44 1.86 1.44
C VAL A 120 4.88 0.73 0.50
N HIS A 121 5.51 -0.29 1.06
CA HIS A 121 6.01 -1.43 0.30
C HIS A 121 4.94 -2.13 -0.55
N SER A 122 3.68 -2.25 -0.08
CA SER A 122 2.65 -3.03 -0.80
C SER A 122 2.36 -2.60 -2.23
N GLY A 123 2.57 -1.33 -2.56
CA GLY A 123 2.43 -0.81 -3.93
C GLY A 123 3.78 -0.55 -4.58
N TYR A 124 4.73 0.00 -3.83
CA TYR A 124 6.02 0.42 -4.37
C TYR A 124 7.03 -0.72 -4.55
N GLU A 125 6.90 -1.81 -3.79
CA GLU A 125 7.71 -3.02 -4.02
C GLU A 125 7.33 -3.65 -5.37
N ALA A 126 6.03 -3.72 -5.70
CA ALA A 126 5.59 -4.20 -7.00
C ALA A 126 6.15 -3.34 -8.14
N THR A 127 6.15 -2.02 -7.98
CA THR A 127 6.81 -1.11 -8.94
C THR A 127 8.30 -1.40 -9.08
N ALA A 128 9.01 -1.55 -7.96
CA ALA A 128 10.45 -1.80 -7.95
C ALA A 128 10.82 -3.17 -8.53
N VAL A 129 9.99 -4.19 -8.31
CA VAL A 129 10.16 -5.52 -8.90
C VAL A 129 9.96 -5.48 -10.41
N VAL A 130 8.89 -4.82 -10.89
CA VAL A 130 8.66 -4.62 -12.33
C VAL A 130 9.85 -3.88 -12.97
N ASP A 131 10.33 -2.81 -12.33
CA ASP A 131 11.52 -2.08 -12.79
C ASP A 131 12.78 -2.97 -12.81
N SER A 132 12.95 -3.84 -11.82
CA SER A 132 14.08 -4.77 -11.75
C SER A 132 14.05 -5.80 -12.88
N VAL A 133 12.87 -6.30 -13.24
CA VAL A 133 12.69 -7.24 -14.35
C VAL A 133 12.98 -6.57 -15.70
N HIS A 134 12.52 -5.32 -15.90
CA HIS A 134 12.79 -4.58 -17.13
C HIS A 134 14.23 -4.06 -17.22
N HIS A 135 14.88 -3.80 -16.08
CA HIS A 135 16.22 -3.23 -15.99
C HIS A 135 17.14 -4.08 -15.08
N PRO A 136 17.46 -5.33 -15.45
CA PRO A 136 18.21 -6.25 -14.59
C PRO A 136 19.63 -5.75 -14.28
N LEU A 137 20.28 -5.05 -15.22
CA LEU A 137 21.60 -4.46 -15.01
C LEU A 137 21.57 -3.33 -13.97
N LYS A 138 20.49 -2.54 -13.94
CA LYS A 138 20.28 -1.49 -12.93
C LYS A 138 20.13 -2.11 -11.55
N ALA A 139 19.27 -3.12 -11.42
CA ALA A 139 19.08 -3.84 -10.17
C ALA A 139 20.38 -4.50 -9.68
N ALA A 140 21.13 -5.17 -10.57
CA ALA A 140 22.42 -5.77 -10.24
C ALA A 140 23.45 -4.73 -9.79
N MET A 141 23.51 -3.57 -10.47
CA MET A 141 24.41 -2.49 -10.10
C MET A 141 24.13 -1.93 -8.70
N VAL A 142 22.85 -1.72 -8.37
CA VAL A 142 22.45 -1.25 -7.03
C VAL A 142 22.77 -2.30 -5.96
N SER A 143 22.49 -3.58 -6.22
CA SER A 143 22.80 -4.67 -5.29
C SER A 143 24.31 -4.81 -5.03
N LEU A 144 25.16 -4.57 -6.03
CA LEU A 144 26.61 -4.69 -5.92
C LEU A 144 27.28 -3.45 -5.32
N ARG A 145 26.86 -2.25 -5.72
CA ARG A 145 27.46 -0.98 -5.26
C ARG A 145 26.88 -0.50 -3.92
N GLY A 146 25.74 -1.04 -3.52
CA GLY A 146 24.99 -0.57 -2.37
C GLY A 146 24.18 0.70 -2.67
N LEU A 147 23.46 1.16 -1.65
CA LEU A 147 22.55 2.30 -1.75
C LEU A 147 23.31 3.62 -1.63
N ARG A 148 23.04 4.55 -2.54
CA ARG A 148 23.58 5.91 -2.43
C ARG A 148 22.83 6.70 -1.36
N THR A 149 23.53 7.18 -0.33
CA THR A 149 22.93 7.92 0.80
C THR A 149 23.39 9.39 0.90
N THR A 150 24.23 9.85 -0.03
CA THR A 150 24.73 11.24 -0.14
C THR A 150 24.50 11.80 -1.55
N GLY A 151 24.52 13.13 -1.70
CA GLY A 151 24.24 13.81 -2.96
C GLY A 151 22.75 14.02 -3.27
N GLU A 152 22.48 14.55 -4.46
CA GLU A 152 21.13 14.96 -4.91
C GLU A 152 20.19 13.75 -5.09
N MET A 153 18.94 13.90 -4.62
CA MET A 153 17.88 12.91 -4.78
C MET A 153 17.23 13.00 -6.16
N ALA A 154 16.63 11.91 -6.61
CA ALA A 154 15.79 11.92 -7.80
C ALA A 154 14.60 12.90 -7.63
N PRO A 155 14.15 13.57 -8.71
CA PRO A 155 13.06 14.56 -8.64
C PRO A 155 11.76 13.95 -8.10
N GLU A 156 11.02 14.69 -7.29
CA GLU A 156 9.73 14.23 -6.78
C GLU A 156 8.61 14.38 -7.81
N ILE A 157 7.58 13.54 -7.65
CA ILE A 157 6.36 13.63 -8.44
C ILE A 157 5.60 14.91 -8.03
N PRO A 158 5.19 15.77 -8.98
CA PRO A 158 4.38 16.94 -8.69
C PRO A 158 3.04 16.56 -8.04
N LEU A 159 2.58 17.37 -7.08
CA LEU A 159 1.34 17.15 -6.34
C LEU A 159 0.25 18.18 -6.68
N ASP A 160 0.52 19.13 -7.58
CA ASP A 160 -0.35 20.25 -7.93
C ASP A 160 -1.64 19.84 -8.68
N ARG A 161 -1.68 18.62 -9.22
CA ARG A 161 -2.81 18.11 -10.02
C ARG A 161 -3.53 16.94 -9.39
N GLN A 162 -3.33 16.72 -8.09
CA GLN A 162 -4.00 15.66 -7.36
C GLN A 162 -5.51 15.93 -7.25
N ARG A 163 -6.31 14.89 -7.41
CA ARG A 163 -7.73 14.95 -7.08
C ARG A 163 -7.93 14.99 -5.56
N PRO A 164 -9.00 15.64 -5.06
CA PRO A 164 -9.24 15.82 -3.64
C PRO A 164 -9.58 14.51 -2.92
N ALA A 165 -9.23 14.42 -1.63
CA ALA A 165 -9.52 13.28 -0.76
C ALA A 165 -11.04 13.02 -0.56
N GLU A 166 -11.47 11.76 -0.70
CA GLU A 166 -12.86 11.33 -0.49
C GLU A 166 -13.03 10.49 0.78
N TYR A 167 -13.75 10.98 1.78
CA TYR A 167 -13.88 10.33 3.10
C TYR A 167 -15.12 9.41 3.17
N VAL A 168 -15.02 8.21 2.59
CA VAL A 168 -16.16 7.30 2.38
C VAL A 168 -16.27 6.15 3.38
N PHE A 169 -15.36 6.04 4.36
CA PHE A 169 -15.26 4.85 5.20
C PHE A 169 -16.51 4.58 6.07
N SER A 170 -17.00 5.59 6.79
CA SER A 170 -18.14 5.41 7.72
C SER A 170 -19.38 4.87 7.02
N ARG A 171 -19.64 5.38 5.81
CA ARG A 171 -20.71 4.90 4.94
C ARG A 171 -20.60 3.40 4.63
N HIS A 172 -19.39 2.90 4.32
CA HIS A 172 -19.20 1.49 4.01
C HIS A 172 -19.48 0.58 5.21
N VAL A 173 -19.07 1.00 6.41
CA VAL A 173 -19.34 0.22 7.63
C VAL A 173 -20.82 0.22 7.95
N GLU A 174 -21.48 1.38 7.88
CA GLU A 174 -22.93 1.48 8.09
C GLU A 174 -23.72 0.60 7.13
N GLU A 175 -23.38 0.64 5.84
CA GLU A 175 -24.00 -0.23 4.83
C GLU A 175 -23.78 -1.72 5.13
N ALA A 176 -22.57 -2.10 5.56
CA ALA A 176 -22.28 -3.49 5.87
C ALA A 176 -23.02 -3.97 7.14
N MET A 177 -23.10 -3.13 8.17
CA MET A 177 -23.88 -3.42 9.37
C MET A 177 -25.38 -3.56 9.06
N GLN A 178 -25.91 -2.73 8.17
CA GLN A 178 -27.29 -2.86 7.69
C GLN A 178 -27.53 -4.17 6.94
N ARG A 179 -26.58 -4.61 6.09
CA ARG A 179 -26.67 -5.91 5.39
C ARG A 179 -26.66 -7.08 6.37
N LEU A 180 -25.78 -7.05 7.38
CA LEU A 180 -25.74 -8.06 8.45
C LEU A 180 -27.06 -8.12 9.21
N ASN A 181 -27.62 -6.97 9.59
CA ASN A 181 -28.89 -6.90 10.32
C ASN A 181 -30.03 -7.49 9.48
N ARG A 182 -30.15 -7.11 8.20
CA ARG A 182 -31.15 -7.67 7.27
C ARG A 182 -30.96 -9.18 7.02
N GLY A 183 -29.72 -9.66 6.94
CA GLY A 183 -29.41 -11.09 6.83
C GLY A 183 -29.79 -11.87 8.09
N SER A 184 -29.53 -11.29 9.26
CA SER A 184 -29.91 -11.86 10.55
C SER A 184 -31.43 -11.91 10.73
N ASP A 185 -32.17 -10.90 10.26
CA ASP A 185 -33.63 -10.89 10.29
C ASP A 185 -34.24 -11.92 9.33
N ARG A 186 -33.60 -12.18 8.17
CA ARG A 186 -34.03 -13.28 7.28
C ARG A 186 -33.76 -14.64 7.91
N SER A 187 -32.60 -14.83 8.55
CA SER A 187 -32.25 -16.06 9.27
C SER A 187 -33.15 -16.31 10.49
N LYS A 188 -33.62 -15.26 11.18
CA LYS A 188 -34.57 -15.37 12.31
C LYS A 188 -36.01 -15.62 11.87
N ARG A 189 -36.37 -15.33 10.62
CA ARG A 189 -37.72 -15.58 10.06
C ARG A 189 -37.94 -17.01 9.56
N GLU A 190 -36.90 -17.86 9.52
CA GLU A 190 -37.05 -19.31 9.34
C GLU A 190 -36.94 -20.01 10.69
N PRO A 191 -38.09 -20.18 11.37
CA PRO A 191 -38.51 -21.55 11.64
C PRO A 191 -40.01 -21.75 11.41
N GLN A 192 -40.37 -22.98 11.01
CA GLN A 192 -41.72 -23.56 10.83
C GLN A 192 -42.30 -23.51 9.41
N ARG A 193 -42.16 -24.62 8.67
CA ARG A 193 -43.26 -25.55 8.35
C ARG A 193 -42.73 -26.74 7.53
N ALA A 194 -42.36 -27.80 8.23
CA ALA A 194 -42.39 -29.16 7.69
C ALA A 194 -42.98 -30.06 8.78
N GLY A 195 -44.29 -29.94 8.97
CA GLY A 195 -45.06 -30.73 9.93
C GLY A 195 -46.47 -30.95 9.40
N GLY A 196 -46.67 -32.14 8.81
CA GLY A 196 -47.94 -32.87 8.73
C GLY A 196 -49.05 -32.33 7.83
N ALA A 197 -49.46 -33.13 6.84
CA ALA A 197 -50.80 -33.74 6.78
C ALA A 197 -51.02 -34.44 5.42
N GLY A 198 -51.54 -35.67 5.45
CA GLY A 198 -52.19 -36.33 4.31
C GLY A 198 -51.58 -37.66 3.93
#